data_AF-A0A1S8A758-F1
#
_entry.id   AF-A0A1S8A758-F1
#
_cell.length_a   1.000
_cell.length_b   1.000
_cell.length_c   1.000
_cell.angle_alpha   90.00
_cell.angle_beta   90.00
_cell.angle_gamma   90.00
#
_symmetry.space_group_name_H-M   'P 1'
#
loop_
_entity.id
_entity.type
_entity.pdbx_description
1 polymer ?
#
loop_
_entity_poly.entity_id
_entity_poly.type
_entity_poly.pdbx_seq_one_letter_code
_entity_poly.pdbx_strand_id
1 'polypeptide(L)'
;MSDLIVLAATLLLVQILLKLRQCEPLSGPLSEVDAVGVSPVHGILRWPVAVAKSVTAMQNTMSEGYEKFSKNDKPFALPTMAAGGAVLVLPPSMLHLLKKPRSEISGFNALIDGAQFRYLMTEKDVWNNPIHFDCVRRGLPEKKMGPIAIAMDEEWDRAFRSCWGDARDGLHVNAWDSTVRIVAHAALRTLVGHPGCMNEQYLDQSIKYANAVLADGCIINCLPPCVRPILGRIIAIRARYHERKILKILVPMVEERMLQCDDKLAQEVRSVCPRVFRLTRPII
;
A
#
# COMPACT_ATOMS: atom_id res chain seq x y z
N MET A 1 -13.74 16.75 32.46
CA MET A 1 -13.44 16.01 31.20
C MET A 1 -12.86 16.95 30.14
N SER A 2 -13.36 18.18 30.00
CA SER A 2 -12.76 19.25 29.18
C SER A 2 -11.30 19.57 29.55
N ASP A 3 -11.00 19.76 30.83
CA ASP A 3 -9.68 20.26 31.25
C ASP A 3 -8.56 19.23 31.03
N LEU A 4 -8.88 17.94 31.16
CA LEU A 4 -7.97 16.85 30.87
C LEU A 4 -7.65 16.74 29.37
N ILE A 5 -8.65 16.97 28.51
CA ILE A 5 -8.48 16.98 27.05
C ILE A 5 -7.61 18.18 26.64
N VAL A 6 -7.87 19.35 27.22
CA VAL A 6 -7.08 20.57 26.96
C VAL A 6 -5.63 20.39 27.41
N LEU A 7 -5.39 19.81 28.60
CA LEU A 7 -4.05 19.53 29.10
C LEU A 7 -3.30 18.52 28.20
N ALA A 8 -3.98 17.46 27.76
CA ALA A 8 -3.40 16.48 26.86
C ALA A 8 -3.04 17.10 25.49
N ALA A 9 -3.91 17.96 24.96
CA ALA A 9 -3.68 18.64 23.68
C ALA A 9 -2.51 19.65 23.77
N THR A 10 -2.39 20.40 24.87
CA THR A 10 -1.26 21.34 25.05
C THR A 10 0.06 20.60 25.24
N LEU A 11 0.09 19.51 26.00
CA LEU A 11 1.28 18.66 26.12
C LEU A 11 1.71 18.07 24.77
N LEU A 12 0.75 17.60 23.97
CA LEU A 12 1.03 17.08 22.62
C LEU A 12 1.60 18.19 21.71
N LEU A 13 1.02 19.39 21.75
CA LEU A 13 1.51 20.53 20.98
C LEU A 13 2.94 20.91 21.37
N VAL A 14 3.24 20.95 22.68
CA VAL A 14 4.59 21.22 23.19
C VAL A 14 5.57 20.14 22.73
N GLN A 15 5.20 18.85 22.79
CA GLN A 15 6.05 17.76 22.29
C GLN A 15 6.34 17.88 20.79
N ILE A 16 5.34 18.25 19.98
CA ILE A 16 5.51 18.48 18.54
C ILE A 16 6.48 19.64 18.32
N LEU A 17 6.30 20.77 19.00
CA LEU A 17 7.17 21.95 18.89
C LEU A 17 8.61 21.64 19.32
N LEU A 18 8.81 20.88 20.39
CA LEU A 18 10.13 20.43 20.84
C LEU A 18 10.79 19.51 19.80
N LYS A 19 10.04 18.56 19.22
CA LYS A 19 10.55 17.66 18.17
C LYS A 19 10.86 18.39 16.86
N LEU A 20 10.11 19.44 16.53
CA LEU A 20 10.42 20.32 15.39
C LEU A 20 11.71 21.11 15.62
N ARG A 21 11.95 21.59 16.84
CA ARG A 21 13.20 22.29 17.21
C ARG A 21 14.42 21.36 17.22
N GLN A 22 14.22 20.10 17.61
CA GLN A 22 15.26 19.06 17.59
C GLN A 22 15.45 18.42 16.21
N CYS A 23 14.74 18.90 15.18
CA CYS A 23 14.75 18.26 13.88
C CYS A 23 15.98 18.71 13.10
N GLU A 24 16.89 17.79 12.86
CA GLU A 24 18.04 18.05 12.00
C GLU A 24 17.59 18.17 10.54
N PRO A 25 18.22 19.07 9.75
CA PRO A 25 17.98 19.12 8.32
C PRO A 25 18.29 17.76 7.70
N LEU A 26 17.54 17.39 6.64
CA LEU A 26 17.80 16.17 5.89
C LEU A 26 19.26 16.19 5.41
N SER A 27 20.09 15.35 6.04
CA SER A 27 21.54 15.26 5.87
C SER A 27 21.84 13.89 5.27
N GLY A 28 22.56 13.84 4.15
CA GLY A 28 22.88 12.59 3.46
C GLY A 28 23.32 12.80 2.02
N PRO A 29 23.59 11.73 1.25
CA PRO A 29 24.15 11.81 -0.11
C PRO A 29 23.32 12.65 -1.09
N LEU A 30 22.01 12.79 -0.84
CA LEU A 30 21.13 13.65 -1.63
C LEU A 30 21.39 15.15 -1.48
N SER A 31 22.19 15.59 -0.49
CA SER A 31 22.64 16.99 -0.44
C SER A 31 23.73 17.31 -1.47
N GLU A 32 24.40 16.30 -2.01
CA GLU A 32 25.44 16.45 -3.04
C GLU A 32 24.84 16.52 -4.46
N VAL A 33 23.58 16.10 -4.61
CA VAL A 33 22.87 16.10 -5.89
C VAL A 33 22.04 17.37 -6.02
N ASP A 34 22.09 18.00 -7.19
CA ASP A 34 21.26 19.16 -7.51
C ASP A 34 19.76 18.83 -7.36
N ALA A 35 19.06 19.65 -6.58
CA ALA A 35 17.63 19.47 -6.31
C ALA A 35 16.79 20.50 -7.06
N VAL A 36 15.63 20.07 -7.56
CA VAL A 36 14.68 20.92 -8.29
C VAL A 36 13.44 21.19 -7.45
N GLY A 37 12.93 22.42 -7.48
CA GLY A 37 11.73 22.81 -6.72
C GLY A 37 11.93 22.95 -5.21
N VAL A 38 13.16 22.84 -4.71
CA VAL A 38 13.53 23.11 -3.32
C VAL A 38 14.04 24.56 -3.20
N SER A 39 13.54 25.30 -2.21
CA SER A 39 13.99 26.68 -1.98
C SER A 39 15.49 26.72 -1.63
N PRO A 40 16.26 27.69 -2.18
CA PRO A 40 17.68 27.86 -1.87
C PRO A 40 17.92 28.43 -0.45
N VAL A 41 16.86 28.88 0.24
CA VAL A 41 16.95 29.44 1.59
C VAL A 41 17.19 28.31 2.60
N HIS A 42 18.26 28.46 3.41
CA HIS A 42 18.64 27.50 4.44
C HIS A 42 17.57 27.43 5.54
N GLY A 43 16.94 26.26 5.71
CA GLY A 43 15.94 26.04 6.77
C GLY A 43 15.51 24.59 6.88
N ILE A 44 15.16 24.16 8.11
CA ILE A 44 14.76 22.78 8.44
C ILE A 44 13.45 22.34 7.74
N LEU A 45 12.59 23.30 7.39
CA LEU A 45 11.31 23.01 6.72
C LEU A 45 11.39 22.99 5.19
N ARG A 46 12.56 23.28 4.58
CA ARG A 46 12.68 23.39 3.10
C ARG A 46 12.19 22.14 2.36
N TRP A 47 12.56 20.97 2.87
CA TRP A 47 12.25 19.68 2.27
C TRP A 47 10.78 19.29 2.50
N PRO A 48 10.24 19.30 3.73
CA PRO A 48 8.81 19.09 3.96
C PRO A 48 7.93 20.03 3.14
N VAL A 49 8.30 21.31 3.01
CA VAL A 49 7.56 22.28 2.19
C VAL A 49 7.63 21.94 0.71
N ALA A 50 8.81 21.56 0.19
CA ALA A 50 8.95 21.15 -1.20
C ALA A 50 8.18 19.86 -1.51
N VAL A 51 8.19 18.89 -0.59
CA VAL A 51 7.40 17.66 -0.66
C VAL A 51 5.90 17.97 -0.64
N ALA A 52 5.43 18.85 0.25
CA ALA A 52 4.03 19.27 0.27
C ALA A 52 3.64 20.04 -1.01
N LYS A 53 4.52 20.89 -1.53
CA LYS A 53 4.34 21.59 -2.81
C LYS A 53 4.29 20.64 -4.01
N SER A 54 4.89 19.45 -3.89
CA SER A 54 4.83 18.43 -4.94
C SER A 54 3.39 17.97 -5.21
N VAL A 55 2.41 18.25 -4.35
CA VAL A 55 1.01 17.90 -4.60
C VAL A 55 0.42 18.55 -5.83
N THR A 56 0.79 19.81 -6.09
CA THR A 56 0.23 20.59 -7.19
C THR A 56 1.27 20.91 -8.26
N ALA A 57 2.56 20.96 -7.89
CA ALA A 57 3.61 21.43 -8.78
C ALA A 57 4.46 20.30 -9.40
N MET A 58 4.19 19.01 -9.12
CA MET A 58 5.07 17.90 -9.53
C MET A 58 5.40 17.89 -11.02
N GLN A 59 4.40 18.07 -11.89
CA GLN A 59 4.59 18.04 -13.34
C GLN A 59 5.54 19.15 -13.82
N ASN A 60 5.37 20.36 -13.27
CA ASN A 60 6.22 21.51 -13.60
C ASN A 60 7.65 21.29 -13.08
N THR A 61 7.80 20.85 -11.83
CA THR A 61 9.10 20.57 -11.21
C THR A 61 9.85 19.45 -11.95
N MET A 62 9.15 18.40 -12.37
CA MET A 62 9.72 17.30 -13.16
C MET A 62 10.20 17.80 -14.52
N SER A 63 9.38 18.60 -15.21
CA SER A 63 9.72 19.15 -16.53
C SER A 63 10.93 20.07 -16.45
N GLU A 64 11.00 20.93 -15.42
CA GLU A 64 12.16 21.78 -15.16
C GLU A 64 13.42 20.96 -14.91
N GLY A 65 13.33 19.89 -14.11
CA GLY A 65 14.46 19.00 -13.84
C GLY A 65 14.93 18.24 -15.06
N TYR A 66 14.00 17.78 -15.90
CA TYR A 66 14.31 17.14 -17.16
C TYR A 66 15.10 18.07 -18.10
N GLU A 67 14.62 19.30 -18.27
CA GLU A 67 15.25 20.31 -19.13
C GLU A 67 16.65 20.71 -18.64
N LYS A 68 16.83 20.91 -17.33
CA LYS A 68 18.10 21.37 -16.76
C LYS A 68 19.15 20.26 -16.62
N PHE A 69 18.73 19.06 -16.25
CA PHE A 69 19.64 17.98 -15.84
C PHE A 69 19.62 16.78 -16.78
N SER A 70 18.46 16.15 -16.97
CA SER A 70 18.39 14.88 -17.71
C SER A 70 18.80 15.01 -19.18
N LYS A 71 18.49 16.13 -19.85
CA LYS A 71 18.97 16.42 -21.21
C LYS A 71 20.49 16.49 -21.32
N ASN A 72 21.14 16.90 -20.22
CA ASN A 72 22.59 17.01 -20.12
C ASN A 72 23.23 15.77 -19.47
N ASP A 73 22.50 14.65 -19.44
CA ASP A 73 22.93 13.38 -18.86
C ASP A 73 23.28 13.44 -17.37
N LYS A 74 22.66 14.36 -16.63
CA LYS A 74 22.86 14.52 -15.19
C LYS A 74 21.65 14.02 -14.40
N PRO A 75 21.87 13.30 -13.28
CA PRO A 75 20.80 12.98 -12.35
C PRO A 75 20.43 14.19 -11.50
N PHE A 76 19.21 14.22 -10.98
CA PHE A 76 18.75 15.28 -10.08
C PHE A 76 17.82 14.75 -9.00
N ALA A 77 17.74 15.46 -7.88
CA ALA A 77 16.86 15.13 -6.77
C ALA A 77 15.50 15.82 -6.93
N LEU A 78 14.42 15.04 -6.86
CA LEU A 78 13.04 15.50 -6.99
C LEU A 78 12.26 15.27 -5.68
N PRO A 79 11.80 16.32 -4.99
CA PRO A 79 10.93 16.16 -3.82
C PRO A 79 9.57 15.58 -4.24
N THR A 80 9.12 14.53 -3.54
CA THR A 80 7.82 13.90 -3.81
C THR A 80 7.13 13.39 -2.56
N MET A 81 5.82 13.64 -2.48
CA MET A 81 4.96 13.09 -1.43
C MET A 81 4.88 11.56 -1.47
N ALA A 82 5.18 10.92 -2.60
CA ALA A 82 5.10 9.46 -2.71
C ALA A 82 6.22 8.76 -1.91
N ALA A 83 7.38 9.43 -1.76
CA ALA A 83 8.51 8.91 -1.00
C ALA A 83 8.72 9.64 0.34
N GLY A 84 8.03 10.76 0.57
CA GLY A 84 8.21 11.58 1.76
C GLY A 84 9.60 12.20 1.89
N GLY A 85 10.25 12.46 0.75
CA GLY A 85 11.63 12.93 0.65
C GLY A 85 11.97 13.26 -0.80
N ALA A 86 13.25 13.17 -1.14
CA ALA A 86 13.67 13.25 -2.53
C ALA A 86 13.84 11.86 -3.15
N VAL A 87 13.42 11.76 -4.41
CA VAL A 87 13.70 10.65 -5.30
C VAL A 87 14.74 11.11 -6.31
N LEU A 88 15.77 10.28 -6.53
CA LEU A 88 16.77 10.53 -7.54
C LEU A 88 16.20 10.18 -8.91
N VAL A 89 16.10 11.16 -9.81
CA VAL A 89 15.71 10.95 -11.20
C VAL A 89 16.98 10.70 -12.00
N LEU A 90 17.01 9.55 -12.68
CA LEU A 90 18.17 9.09 -13.44
C LEU A 90 17.96 9.34 -14.94
N PRO A 91 18.99 9.82 -15.67
CA PRO A 91 18.94 9.92 -17.12
C PRO A 91 19.00 8.54 -17.79
N PRO A 92 18.57 8.42 -19.07
CA PRO A 92 18.57 7.13 -19.79
C PRO A 92 19.93 6.42 -19.86
N SER A 93 21.06 7.14 -19.82
CA SER A 93 22.41 6.54 -19.79
C SER A 93 22.63 5.64 -18.56
N MET A 94 21.93 5.90 -17.46
CA MET A 94 22.06 5.20 -16.19
C MET A 94 21.11 4.01 -16.03
N LEU A 95 20.37 3.62 -17.09
CA LEU A 95 19.46 2.46 -17.05
C LEU A 95 20.15 1.13 -16.71
N HIS A 96 21.47 1.05 -16.88
CA HIS A 96 22.26 -0.11 -16.46
C HIS A 96 22.14 -0.40 -14.95
N LEU A 97 21.78 0.60 -14.11
CA LEU A 97 21.53 0.43 -12.69
C LEU A 97 20.33 -0.49 -12.40
N LEU A 98 19.37 -0.62 -13.32
CA LEU A 98 18.26 -1.57 -13.18
C LEU A 98 18.70 -3.04 -13.19
N LYS A 99 19.91 -3.31 -13.68
CA LYS A 99 20.50 -4.66 -13.72
C LYS A 99 21.26 -5.00 -12.44
N LYS A 100 21.42 -4.05 -11.51
CA LYS A 100 22.14 -4.28 -10.24
C LYS A 100 21.40 -5.29 -9.36
N PRO A 101 22.13 -6.07 -8.54
CA PRO A 101 21.51 -7.02 -7.64
C PRO A 101 20.70 -6.28 -6.56
N ARG A 102 19.67 -6.95 -6.03
CA ARG A 102 18.79 -6.41 -5.00
C ARG A 102 19.50 -6.08 -3.68
N SER A 103 20.67 -6.67 -3.45
CA SER A 103 21.53 -6.35 -2.30
C SER A 103 22.15 -4.96 -2.37
N GLU A 104 22.32 -4.41 -3.57
CA GLU A 104 22.82 -3.04 -3.79
C GLU A 104 21.66 -2.05 -3.95
N ILE A 105 20.68 -2.39 -4.80
CA ILE A 105 19.53 -1.53 -5.11
C ILE A 105 18.24 -2.31 -4.90
N SER A 106 17.48 -1.96 -3.87
CA SER A 106 16.22 -2.63 -3.52
C SER A 106 15.02 -1.72 -3.72
N GLY A 107 14.22 -2.00 -4.74
CA GLY A 107 12.91 -1.37 -4.92
C GLY A 107 11.92 -1.72 -3.80
N PHE A 108 12.12 -2.84 -3.10
CA PHE A 108 11.27 -3.24 -1.98
C PHE A 108 11.45 -2.34 -0.76
N ASN A 109 12.69 -2.00 -0.42
CA ASN A 109 12.96 -1.09 0.71
C ASN A 109 12.41 0.30 0.41
N ALA A 110 12.63 0.78 -0.83
CA ALA A 110 12.06 2.05 -1.28
C ALA A 110 10.52 2.08 -1.21
N LEU A 111 9.86 0.96 -1.55
CA LEU A 111 8.41 0.82 -1.40
C LEU A 111 7.97 0.88 0.07
N ILE A 112 8.63 0.16 0.97
CA ILE A 112 8.29 0.17 2.41
C ILE A 112 8.44 1.59 2.99
N ASP A 113 9.54 2.25 2.64
CA ASP A 113 9.85 3.58 3.14
C ASP A 113 8.87 4.63 2.59
N GLY A 114 8.53 4.56 1.30
CA GLY A 114 7.59 5.48 0.65
C GLY A 114 6.14 5.23 1.04
N ALA A 115 5.71 3.97 1.16
CA ALA A 115 4.32 3.64 1.48
C ALA A 115 3.96 3.88 2.96
N GLN A 116 4.95 4.08 3.84
CA GLN A 116 4.74 4.32 5.27
C GLN A 116 3.98 3.17 5.97
N PHE A 117 4.13 1.93 5.51
CA PHE A 117 3.41 0.75 6.03
C PHE A 117 3.59 0.55 7.54
N ARG A 118 4.75 0.91 8.10
CA ARG A 118 5.02 0.90 9.55
C ARG A 118 3.97 1.65 10.38
N TYR A 119 3.34 2.68 9.82
CA TYR A 119 2.26 3.41 10.50
C TYR A 119 0.90 2.82 10.17
N LEU A 120 0.68 2.47 8.90
CA LEU A 120 -0.63 2.14 8.34
C LEU A 120 -1.08 0.69 8.55
N MET A 121 -0.13 -0.24 8.71
CA MET A 121 -0.39 -1.66 8.95
C MET A 121 -0.08 -2.01 10.40
N THR A 122 -0.86 -2.94 10.97
CA THR A 122 -0.69 -3.34 12.38
C THR A 122 0.48 -4.31 12.54
N GLU A 123 0.61 -5.31 11.66
CA GLU A 123 1.56 -6.40 11.82
C GLU A 123 2.92 -6.10 11.18
N LYS A 124 3.99 -6.19 11.98
CA LYS A 124 5.36 -5.92 11.54
C LYS A 124 5.85 -6.90 10.47
N ASP A 125 5.44 -8.15 10.58
CA ASP A 125 5.90 -9.22 9.69
C ASP A 125 5.28 -9.10 8.29
N VAL A 126 4.09 -8.50 8.18
CA VAL A 126 3.40 -8.30 6.90
C VAL A 126 4.18 -7.37 5.98
N TRP A 127 4.69 -6.24 6.51
CA TRP A 127 5.39 -5.26 5.67
C TRP A 127 6.92 -5.42 5.64
N ASN A 128 7.53 -6.18 6.56
CA ASN A 128 8.97 -6.50 6.47
C ASN A 128 9.26 -7.76 5.65
N ASN A 129 8.29 -8.66 5.50
CA ASN A 129 8.49 -9.90 4.77
C ASN A 129 8.04 -9.75 3.31
N PRO A 130 8.89 -10.06 2.32
CA PRO A 130 8.50 -10.06 0.90
C PRO A 130 7.57 -11.23 0.51
N ILE A 131 7.03 -11.99 1.47
CA ILE A 131 6.15 -13.15 1.23
C ILE A 131 5.03 -12.85 0.21
N HIS A 132 4.46 -11.65 0.22
CA HIS A 132 3.42 -11.25 -0.71
C HIS A 132 3.88 -11.32 -2.18
N PHE A 133 5.13 -10.97 -2.48
CA PHE A 133 5.68 -11.08 -3.84
C PHE A 133 5.83 -12.54 -4.27
N ASP A 134 6.24 -13.42 -3.35
CA ASP A 134 6.34 -14.85 -3.64
C ASP A 134 4.97 -15.49 -3.82
N CYS A 135 3.99 -15.11 -3.00
CA CYS A 135 2.60 -15.53 -3.15
C CYS A 135 2.05 -15.13 -4.52
N VAL A 136 2.27 -13.88 -4.96
CA VAL A 136 1.86 -13.41 -6.29
C VAL A 136 2.58 -14.18 -7.39
N ARG A 137 3.91 -14.34 -7.31
CA ARG A 137 4.70 -15.03 -8.32
C ARG A 137 4.30 -16.51 -8.48
N ARG A 138 3.94 -17.19 -7.38
CA ARG A 138 3.48 -18.58 -7.40
C ARG A 138 1.98 -18.72 -7.71
N GLY A 139 1.20 -17.72 -7.29
CA GLY A 139 -0.26 -17.71 -7.38
C GLY A 139 -0.79 -17.24 -8.74
N LEU A 140 -0.07 -16.33 -9.40
CA LEU A 140 -0.39 -15.74 -10.70
C LEU A 140 0.66 -16.06 -11.79
N PRO A 141 1.04 -17.34 -12.01
CA PRO A 141 1.85 -17.70 -13.15
C PRO A 141 1.02 -17.58 -14.44
N GLU A 142 1.70 -17.38 -15.57
CA GLU A 142 1.10 -17.24 -16.90
C GLU A 142 0.06 -18.34 -17.20
N LYS A 143 0.38 -19.60 -16.87
CA LYS A 143 -0.52 -20.75 -17.05
C LYS A 143 -1.86 -20.66 -16.32
N LYS A 144 -1.98 -19.82 -15.28
CA LYS A 144 -3.23 -19.61 -14.52
C LYS A 144 -4.02 -18.39 -15.02
N MET A 145 -3.48 -17.60 -15.95
CA MET A 145 -4.13 -16.38 -16.43
C MET A 145 -5.45 -16.67 -17.17
N GLY A 146 -5.52 -17.73 -17.97
CA GLY A 146 -6.75 -18.11 -18.67
C GLY A 146 -7.95 -18.33 -17.73
N PRO A 147 -7.84 -19.25 -16.76
CA PRO A 147 -8.88 -19.45 -15.75
C PRO A 147 -9.22 -18.20 -14.93
N ILE A 148 -8.22 -17.37 -14.59
CA ILE A 148 -8.44 -16.12 -13.86
C ILE A 148 -9.23 -15.11 -14.69
N ALA A 149 -8.90 -14.97 -15.98
CA ALA A 149 -9.61 -14.08 -16.89
C ALA A 149 -11.09 -14.45 -17.02
N ILE A 150 -11.39 -15.75 -17.14
CA ILE A 150 -12.79 -16.24 -17.17
C ILE A 150 -13.50 -15.89 -15.86
N ALA A 151 -12.86 -16.13 -14.72
CA ALA A 151 -13.46 -15.81 -13.41
C ALA A 151 -13.67 -14.29 -13.21
N MET A 152 -12.80 -13.46 -13.79
CA MET A 152 -12.93 -12.00 -13.76
C MET A 152 -14.05 -11.51 -14.68
N ASP A 153 -14.21 -12.09 -15.87
CA ASP A 153 -15.26 -11.73 -16.83
C ASP A 153 -16.67 -11.91 -16.23
N GLU A 154 -16.90 -13.06 -15.59
CA GLU A 154 -18.14 -13.34 -14.86
C GLU A 154 -18.42 -12.30 -13.74
N GLU A 155 -17.38 -11.83 -13.06
CA GLU A 155 -17.50 -10.83 -12.00
C GLU A 155 -17.71 -9.44 -12.57
N TRP A 156 -17.06 -9.10 -13.68
CA TRP A 156 -17.23 -7.81 -14.34
C TRP A 156 -18.66 -7.60 -14.81
N ASP A 157 -19.28 -8.56 -15.48
CA ASP A 157 -20.69 -8.44 -15.89
C ASP A 157 -21.58 -8.10 -14.69
N ARG A 158 -21.39 -8.78 -13.56
CA ARG A 158 -22.12 -8.48 -12.32
C ARG A 158 -21.78 -7.09 -11.75
N ALA A 159 -20.51 -6.72 -11.70
CA ALA A 159 -20.06 -5.47 -11.12
C ALA A 159 -20.52 -4.25 -11.93
N PHE A 160 -20.47 -4.34 -13.26
CA PHE A 160 -20.99 -3.31 -14.16
C PHE A 160 -22.51 -3.16 -14.00
N ARG A 161 -23.28 -4.25 -13.99
CA ARG A 161 -24.73 -4.19 -13.74
C ARG A 161 -25.07 -3.65 -12.36
N SER A 162 -24.29 -3.99 -11.34
CA SER A 162 -24.48 -3.46 -9.98
C SER A 162 -24.24 -1.95 -9.91
N CYS A 163 -23.20 -1.44 -10.60
CA CYS A 163 -22.83 -0.03 -10.52
C CYS A 163 -23.61 0.86 -11.48
N TRP A 164 -23.92 0.37 -12.68
CA TRP A 164 -24.49 1.16 -13.77
C TRP A 164 -25.89 0.70 -14.22
N GLY A 165 -26.37 -0.45 -13.73
CA GLY A 165 -27.64 -1.04 -14.16
C GLY A 165 -27.66 -1.37 -15.66
N ASP A 166 -28.87 -1.58 -16.18
CA ASP A 166 -29.14 -1.77 -17.61
C ASP A 166 -29.69 -0.47 -18.25
N ALA A 167 -29.21 0.69 -17.81
CA ALA A 167 -29.76 1.98 -18.21
C ALA A 167 -29.62 2.21 -19.72
N ARG A 168 -30.76 2.24 -20.43
CA ARG A 168 -30.82 2.48 -21.89
C ARG A 168 -30.82 3.97 -22.27
N ASP A 169 -31.25 4.81 -21.34
CA ASP A 169 -31.46 6.26 -21.58
C ASP A 169 -30.32 7.13 -21.02
N GLY A 170 -29.19 6.51 -20.68
CA GLY A 170 -28.04 7.16 -20.07
C GLY A 170 -28.13 7.25 -18.55
N LEU A 171 -26.99 7.18 -17.87
CA LEU A 171 -26.89 7.24 -16.43
C LEU A 171 -25.78 8.21 -16.01
N HIS A 172 -26.11 9.14 -15.10
CA HIS A 172 -25.12 9.99 -14.46
C HIS A 172 -24.54 9.28 -13.23
N VAL A 173 -23.26 8.93 -13.29
CA VAL A 173 -22.53 8.31 -12.18
C VAL A 173 -21.24 9.06 -11.89
N ASN A 174 -20.75 8.97 -10.66
CA ASN A 174 -19.37 9.32 -10.36
C ASN A 174 -18.43 8.27 -10.99
N ALA A 175 -17.70 8.68 -12.03
CA ALA A 175 -16.83 7.78 -12.79
C ALA A 175 -15.71 7.17 -11.91
N TRP A 176 -15.16 7.95 -10.97
CA TRP A 176 -14.12 7.47 -10.07
C TRP A 176 -14.66 6.41 -9.11
N ASP A 177 -15.72 6.73 -8.38
CA ASP A 177 -16.27 5.84 -7.34
C ASP A 177 -16.80 4.53 -7.95
N SER A 178 -17.49 4.62 -9.09
CA SER A 178 -18.00 3.44 -9.79
C SER A 178 -16.87 2.57 -10.36
N THR A 179 -15.85 3.16 -10.97
CA THR A 179 -14.70 2.40 -11.51
C THR A 179 -13.91 1.72 -10.40
N VAL A 180 -13.62 2.42 -9.30
CA VAL A 180 -12.92 1.82 -8.14
C VAL A 180 -13.69 0.62 -7.62
N ARG A 181 -15.03 0.72 -7.53
CA ARG A 181 -15.88 -0.37 -7.09
C ARG A 181 -15.86 -1.56 -8.05
N ILE A 182 -15.98 -1.33 -9.36
CA ILE A 182 -15.94 -2.37 -10.40
C ILE A 182 -14.59 -3.12 -10.37
N VAL A 183 -13.48 -2.38 -10.32
CA VAL A 183 -12.13 -2.98 -10.25
C VAL A 183 -11.93 -3.75 -8.95
N ALA A 184 -12.45 -3.25 -7.83
CA ALA A 184 -12.36 -3.92 -6.54
C ALA A 184 -13.10 -5.27 -6.54
N HIS A 185 -14.29 -5.37 -7.15
CA HIS A 185 -15.00 -6.64 -7.30
C HIS A 185 -14.12 -7.70 -8.00
N ALA A 186 -13.55 -7.35 -9.15
CA ALA A 186 -12.69 -8.26 -9.91
C ALA A 186 -11.41 -8.64 -9.17
N ALA A 187 -10.79 -7.69 -8.46
CA ALA A 187 -9.63 -7.94 -7.63
C ALA A 187 -9.97 -8.92 -6.49
N LEU A 188 -11.10 -8.73 -5.79
CA LEU A 188 -11.53 -9.63 -4.73
C LEU A 188 -11.93 -11.00 -5.25
N ARG A 189 -12.55 -11.09 -6.44
CA ARG A 189 -12.81 -12.38 -7.10
C ARG A 189 -11.53 -13.15 -7.39
N THR A 190 -10.48 -12.46 -7.78
CA THR A 190 -9.17 -13.07 -8.11
C THR A 190 -8.38 -13.45 -6.86
N LEU A 191 -8.34 -12.58 -5.86
CA LEU A 191 -7.52 -12.76 -4.66
C LEU A 191 -8.20 -13.63 -3.60
N VAL A 192 -9.50 -13.45 -3.41
CA VAL A 192 -10.28 -14.11 -2.36
C VAL A 192 -11.17 -15.20 -2.92
N GLY A 193 -11.77 -15.00 -4.10
CA GLY A 193 -12.71 -15.94 -4.69
C GLY A 193 -14.05 -16.01 -3.95
N HIS A 194 -14.89 -16.98 -4.28
CA HIS A 194 -16.18 -17.18 -3.62
C HIS A 194 -16.04 -17.88 -2.25
N PRO A 195 -16.99 -17.63 -1.32
CA PRO A 195 -18.06 -16.63 -1.38
C PRO A 195 -17.59 -15.19 -1.05
N GLY A 196 -16.32 -15.01 -0.65
CA GLY A 196 -15.80 -13.75 -0.13
C GLY A 196 -15.93 -12.51 -1.03
N CYS A 197 -15.76 -12.68 -2.34
CA CYS A 197 -15.92 -11.60 -3.31
C CYS A 197 -17.34 -11.01 -3.38
N MET A 198 -18.35 -11.78 -2.96
CA MET A 198 -19.75 -11.34 -2.91
C MET A 198 -20.11 -10.62 -1.60
N ASN A 199 -19.18 -10.56 -0.64
CA ASN A 199 -19.44 -9.89 0.63
C ASN A 199 -19.29 -8.37 0.45
N GLU A 200 -20.42 -7.70 0.30
CA GLU A 200 -20.49 -6.24 0.12
C GLU A 200 -19.84 -5.44 1.25
N GLN A 201 -19.94 -5.94 2.49
CA GLN A 201 -19.26 -5.32 3.63
C GLN A 201 -17.74 -5.45 3.49
N TYR A 202 -17.25 -6.60 3.05
CA TYR A 202 -15.82 -6.81 2.81
C TYR A 202 -15.30 -5.94 1.67
N LEU A 203 -16.06 -5.80 0.58
CA LEU A 203 -15.74 -4.91 -0.53
C LEU A 203 -15.64 -3.44 -0.07
N ASP A 204 -16.68 -2.93 0.59
CA ASP A 204 -16.74 -1.54 1.05
C ASP A 204 -15.60 -1.23 2.03
N GLN A 205 -15.32 -2.12 2.98
CA GLN A 205 -14.21 -1.94 3.91
C GLN A 205 -12.85 -2.01 3.20
N SER A 206 -12.69 -2.90 2.21
CA SER A 206 -11.48 -3.00 1.39
C SER A 206 -11.21 -1.72 0.61
N ILE A 207 -12.22 -1.13 -0.03
CA ILE A 207 -12.10 0.15 -0.76
C ILE A 207 -11.72 1.28 0.21
N LYS A 208 -12.43 1.37 1.35
CA LYS A 208 -12.16 2.39 2.38
C LYS A 208 -10.75 2.26 2.97
N TYR A 209 -10.30 1.03 3.20
CA TYR A 209 -8.95 0.75 3.67
C TYR A 209 -7.90 1.15 2.64
N ALA A 210 -8.07 0.74 1.37
CA ALA A 210 -7.13 1.09 0.30
C ALA A 210 -7.00 2.62 0.12
N ASN A 211 -8.13 3.34 0.10
CA ASN A 211 -8.15 4.79 0.04
C ASN A 211 -7.52 5.44 1.28
N ALA A 212 -7.77 4.89 2.47
CA ALA A 212 -7.16 5.37 3.70
C ALA A 212 -5.64 5.19 3.66
N VAL A 213 -5.14 4.01 3.31
CA VAL A 213 -3.69 3.72 3.21
C VAL A 213 -3.00 4.69 2.24
N LEU A 214 -3.56 4.88 1.04
CA LEU A 214 -2.97 5.79 0.04
C LEU A 214 -2.93 7.24 0.52
N ALA A 215 -4.07 7.76 1.00
CA ALA A 215 -4.16 9.15 1.45
C ALA A 215 -3.35 9.40 2.71
N ASP A 216 -3.47 8.53 3.72
CA ASP A 216 -2.77 8.65 5.00
C ASP A 216 -1.25 8.55 4.79
N GLY A 217 -0.78 7.65 3.91
CA GLY A 217 0.63 7.54 3.53
C GLY A 217 1.18 8.84 2.93
N CYS A 218 0.46 9.44 1.98
CA CYS A 218 0.84 10.72 1.38
C CYS A 218 0.90 11.85 2.43
N ILE A 219 -0.08 11.92 3.33
CA ILE A 219 -0.10 12.93 4.40
C ILE A 219 1.09 12.73 5.35
N ILE A 220 1.38 11.50 5.75
CA ILE A 220 2.52 11.17 6.63
C ILE A 220 3.84 11.56 5.96
N ASN A 221 3.96 11.33 4.65
CA ASN A 221 5.14 11.68 3.88
C ASN A 221 5.41 13.19 3.80
N CYS A 222 4.36 14.03 3.79
CA CYS A 222 4.49 15.48 3.86
C CYS A 222 5.00 15.98 5.23
N LEU A 223 4.91 15.16 6.28
CA LEU A 223 5.38 15.54 7.61
C LEU A 223 6.91 15.43 7.72
N PRO A 224 7.56 16.33 8.48
CA PRO A 224 8.96 16.19 8.86
C PRO A 224 9.22 14.85 9.58
N PRO A 225 10.33 14.14 9.32
CA PRO A 225 10.63 12.84 9.93
C PRO A 225 10.52 12.81 11.45
N CYS A 226 10.88 13.90 12.13
CA CYS A 226 10.88 14.00 13.59
C CYS A 226 9.47 13.97 14.22
N VAL A 227 8.44 14.42 13.49
CA VAL A 227 7.06 14.45 13.98
C VAL A 227 6.22 13.25 13.51
N ARG A 228 6.69 12.51 12.50
CA ARG A 228 6.03 11.29 11.99
C ARG A 228 5.72 10.26 13.07
N PRO A 229 6.59 9.97 14.06
CA PRO A 229 6.29 9.00 15.12
C PRO A 229 5.02 9.32 15.92
N ILE A 230 4.68 10.61 16.07
CA ILE A 230 3.53 11.08 16.82
C ILE A 230 2.33 11.22 15.88
N LEU A 231 2.44 12.12 14.91
CA LEU A 231 1.33 12.47 14.01
C LEU A 231 0.97 11.32 13.06
N GLY A 232 1.95 10.54 12.60
CA GLY A 232 1.69 9.41 11.72
C GLY A 232 0.86 8.30 12.37
N ARG A 233 1.00 8.10 13.69
CA ARG A 233 0.14 7.17 14.44
C ARG A 233 -1.30 7.68 14.53
N ILE A 234 -1.49 8.99 14.65
CA ILE A 234 -2.82 9.62 14.72
C ILE A 234 -3.51 9.53 13.36
N ILE A 235 -2.81 9.89 12.29
CA ILE A 235 -3.33 9.82 10.92
C ILE A 235 -3.72 8.38 10.58
N ALA A 236 -2.88 7.40 10.92
CA ALA A 236 -3.13 5.99 10.63
C ALA A 236 -4.30 5.35 11.40
N ILE A 237 -4.94 6.05 12.35
CA ILE A 237 -6.10 5.49 13.09
C ILE A 237 -7.21 5.07 12.14
N ARG A 238 -7.46 5.87 11.09
CA ARG A 238 -8.49 5.57 10.08
C ARG A 238 -8.17 4.29 9.32
N ALA A 239 -6.95 4.15 8.79
CA ALA A 239 -6.51 2.93 8.12
C ALA A 239 -6.64 1.70 9.03
N ARG A 240 -6.14 1.78 10.28
CA ARG A 240 -6.21 0.68 11.26
C ARG A 240 -7.64 0.30 11.64
N TYR A 241 -8.56 1.27 11.66
CA TYR A 241 -9.97 1.00 11.91
C TYR A 241 -10.59 0.10 10.82
N HIS A 242 -10.32 0.41 9.55
CA HIS A 242 -10.81 -0.39 8.44
C HIS A 242 -10.11 -1.75 8.36
N GLU A 243 -8.79 -1.80 8.60
CA GLU A 243 -8.01 -3.05 8.70
C GLU A 243 -8.66 -4.02 9.70
N ARG A 244 -9.00 -3.55 10.91
CA ARG A 244 -9.66 -4.39 11.93
C ARG A 244 -11.02 -4.93 11.47
N LYS A 245 -11.78 -4.17 10.70
CA LYS A 245 -13.08 -4.63 10.16
C LYS A 245 -12.89 -5.68 9.07
N ILE A 246 -11.89 -5.51 8.21
CA ILE A 246 -11.51 -6.48 7.18
C ILE A 246 -11.06 -7.79 7.84
N LEU A 247 -10.18 -7.72 8.85
CA LEU A 247 -9.65 -8.90 9.54
C LEU A 247 -10.75 -9.72 10.23
N LYS A 248 -11.79 -9.08 10.79
CA LYS A 248 -12.95 -9.78 11.36
C LYS A 248 -13.70 -10.65 10.35
N ILE A 249 -13.63 -10.32 9.07
CA ILE A 249 -14.26 -11.09 7.98
C ILE A 249 -13.26 -12.10 7.41
N LEU A 250 -12.02 -11.66 7.18
CA LEU A 250 -11.01 -12.45 6.48
C LEU A 250 -10.45 -13.60 7.32
N VAL A 251 -10.24 -13.40 8.63
CA VAL A 251 -9.64 -14.41 9.50
C VAL A 251 -10.48 -15.70 9.54
N PRO A 252 -11.81 -15.66 9.83
CA PRO A 252 -12.63 -16.86 9.82
C PRO A 252 -12.64 -17.58 8.47
N MET A 253 -12.63 -16.82 7.37
CA MET A 253 -12.59 -17.40 6.02
C MET A 253 -11.27 -18.14 5.73
N VAL A 254 -10.16 -17.62 6.24
CA VAL A 254 -8.85 -18.27 6.10
C VAL A 254 -8.79 -19.52 6.97
N GLU A 255 -9.26 -19.45 8.22
CA GLU A 255 -9.33 -20.59 9.13
C GLU A 255 -10.18 -21.74 8.55
N GLU A 256 -11.35 -21.43 8.00
CA GLU A 256 -12.21 -22.41 7.33
C GLU A 256 -11.48 -23.09 6.16
N ARG A 257 -10.77 -22.33 5.33
CA ARG A 257 -10.00 -22.87 4.19
C ARG A 257 -8.84 -23.73 4.64
N MET A 258 -8.18 -23.38 5.74
CA MET A 258 -7.11 -24.20 6.31
C MET A 258 -7.64 -25.54 6.77
N LEU A 259 -8.77 -25.56 7.50
CA LEU A 259 -9.42 -26.80 7.93
C LEU A 259 -9.82 -27.69 6.75
N GLN A 260 -10.41 -27.10 5.70
CA GLN A 260 -10.79 -27.85 4.49
C GLN A 260 -9.58 -28.45 3.76
N CYS A 261 -8.44 -27.75 3.76
CA CYS A 261 -7.20 -28.26 3.18
C CYS A 261 -6.65 -29.44 4.00
N ASP A 262 -6.64 -29.32 5.32
CA ASP A 262 -6.18 -30.37 6.22
C ASP A 262 -7.05 -31.63 6.12
N ASP A 263 -8.37 -31.47 6.01
CA ASP A 263 -9.30 -32.58 5.79
C ASP A 263 -9.07 -33.28 4.44
N LYS A 264 -8.85 -32.51 3.36
CA LYS A 264 -8.53 -33.06 2.03
C LYS A 264 -7.21 -33.83 2.05
N LEU A 265 -6.17 -33.26 2.67
CA LEU A 265 -4.90 -33.95 2.89
C LEU A 265 -5.09 -35.25 3.67
N ALA A 266 -5.88 -35.21 4.74
CA ALA A 266 -6.19 -36.40 5.55
C ALA A 266 -7.02 -37.44 4.78
N GLN A 267 -7.85 -37.05 3.82
CA GLN A 267 -8.59 -37.95 2.94
C GLN A 267 -7.70 -38.55 1.85
N GLU A 268 -6.84 -37.74 1.22
CA GLU A 268 -5.87 -38.20 0.22
C GLU A 268 -4.90 -39.23 0.84
N VAL A 269 -4.32 -38.93 2.01
CA VAL A 269 -3.47 -39.88 2.75
C VAL A 269 -4.22 -41.18 3.06
N ARG A 270 -5.50 -41.11 3.45
CA ARG A 270 -6.34 -42.30 3.67
C ARG A 270 -6.61 -43.10 2.39
N SER A 271 -6.75 -42.41 1.25
CA SER A 271 -6.98 -43.05 -0.05
C SER A 271 -5.73 -43.71 -0.63
N VAL A 272 -4.55 -43.11 -0.42
CA VAL A 272 -3.25 -43.61 -0.91
C VAL A 272 -2.68 -44.70 0.00
N CYS A 273 -2.91 -44.61 1.32
CA CYS A 273 -2.46 -45.58 2.31
C CYS A 273 -3.63 -46.21 3.09
N PRO A 274 -4.51 -47.01 2.45
CA PRO A 274 -5.64 -47.65 3.14
C PRO A 274 -5.20 -48.70 4.18
N ARG A 275 -3.94 -49.17 4.13
CA ARG A 275 -3.40 -50.18 5.07
C ARG A 275 -2.88 -49.60 6.40
N VAL A 276 -2.53 -48.32 6.48
CA VAL A 276 -1.98 -47.74 7.72
C VAL A 276 -3.09 -47.41 8.74
N PHE A 277 -4.31 -47.11 8.27
CA PHE A 277 -5.43 -46.76 9.15
C PHE A 277 -6.25 -47.96 9.66
N ARG A 278 -5.98 -49.19 9.18
CA ARG A 278 -6.62 -50.41 9.72
C ARG A 278 -6.00 -50.89 11.04
N LEU A 279 -4.85 -50.34 11.45
CA LEU A 279 -4.15 -50.76 12.67
C LEU A 279 -4.37 -49.82 13.87
N THR A 280 -5.15 -48.74 13.73
CA THR A 280 -5.38 -47.75 14.80
C THR A 280 -6.86 -47.49 15.11
N ARG A 281 -7.76 -48.43 14.78
CA ARG A 281 -9.04 -48.47 15.48
C ARG A 281 -8.86 -49.34 16.73
N PRO A 282 -9.11 -48.82 17.95
CA PRO A 282 -9.27 -49.67 19.11
C PRO A 282 -10.46 -50.58 18.84
N ILE A 283 -10.26 -51.88 19.02
CA ILE A 283 -11.35 -52.81 19.28
C ILE A 283 -11.77 -52.52 20.72
N ILE A 284 -13.07 -52.24 20.88
CA ILE A 284 -13.83 -51.90 22.12
C ILE A 284 -13.81 -50.42 22.49
#